data_AF-A0A7X1LP03-F1
#
_entry.id   AF-A0A7X1LP03-F1
#
_cell.length_a   1.000
_cell.length_b   1.000
_cell.length_c   1.000
_cell.angle_alpha   90.00
_cell.angle_beta   90.00
_cell.angle_gamma   90.00
#
_symmetry.space_group_name_H-M   'P 1'
#
loop_
_entity.id
_entity.type
_entity.pdbx_description
1 polymer ?
#
loop_
_entity_poly.entity_id
_entity_poly.type
_entity_poly.pdbx_seq_one_letter_code
_entity_poly.pdbx_strand_id
1 'polypeptide(L)'
;MIDGTAGTKVLTIAAHSTTTGRSMWRPGSTGPRSVQPPFGATRCPPEFRRRAREAHDRFQKFLPDWRHELTQAEKAVLAETATVLEQVVRGEAPGRSLDTLLDEADVLLERQQNIRWASALSYRYPEHVADLMPQEDLEAMRRHRTDIEVARQAADFERGHKIADEVMSIRHRLGTDLFRVMNALSFASHNGVNAALQQRIQQAGDGLTEAVRRGDFAGADAAKSRITDLYQDVRRALDEFSPPERKTVHPRKMA
;
A
#
# COMPACT_ATOMS: atom_id res chain seq x y z
N MET A 1 -7.68 -6.54 -63.30
CA MET A 1 -6.31 -6.13 -62.94
C MET A 1 -6.34 -4.65 -62.59
N ILE A 2 -5.89 -4.31 -61.37
CA ILE A 2 -5.46 -2.99 -60.84
C ILE A 2 -6.56 -1.94 -60.54
N ASP A 3 -6.92 -1.83 -59.25
CA ASP A 3 -6.80 -0.67 -58.29
C ASP A 3 -7.62 0.58 -58.64
N GLY A 4 -8.40 1.24 -57.77
CA GLY A 4 -8.26 1.56 -56.34
C GLY A 4 -8.20 3.10 -56.23
N THR A 5 -9.21 3.82 -55.70
CA THR A 5 -9.20 4.62 -54.44
C THR A 5 -10.48 5.48 -54.39
N ALA A 6 -11.28 5.41 -53.32
CA ALA A 6 -11.36 6.33 -52.17
C ALA A 6 -12.07 7.70 -52.44
N GLY A 7 -13.23 7.88 -51.80
CA GLY A 7 -13.97 9.14 -51.72
C GLY A 7 -14.67 9.27 -50.36
N THR A 8 -14.17 10.20 -49.56
CA THR A 8 -14.40 10.56 -48.15
C THR A 8 -15.88 10.72 -47.72
N LYS A 9 -16.28 10.11 -46.59
CA LYS A 9 -17.47 10.53 -45.82
C LYS A 9 -17.04 11.35 -44.61
N VAL A 10 -17.43 12.61 -44.60
CA VAL A 10 -17.19 13.57 -43.51
C VAL A 10 -18.07 13.19 -42.31
N LEU A 11 -17.44 12.97 -41.16
CA LEU A 11 -18.14 12.78 -39.88
C LEU A 11 -18.25 14.15 -39.19
N THR A 12 -19.45 14.72 -39.16
CA THR A 12 -19.72 15.96 -38.42
C THR A 12 -19.89 15.63 -36.94
N ILE A 13 -18.87 15.91 -36.13
CA ILE A 13 -18.96 15.84 -34.66
C ILE A 13 -19.52 17.17 -34.17
N ALA A 14 -20.79 17.18 -33.76
CA ALA A 14 -21.34 18.27 -32.97
C ALA A 14 -20.91 18.07 -31.51
N ALA A 15 -19.86 18.77 -31.09
CA ALA A 15 -19.45 18.83 -29.69
C ALA A 15 -20.34 19.82 -28.94
N HIS A 16 -21.37 19.32 -28.27
CA HIS A 16 -22.07 20.10 -27.25
C HIS A 16 -21.36 19.91 -25.90
N SER A 17 -20.48 20.86 -25.60
CA SER A 17 -19.98 21.09 -24.23
C SER A 17 -21.15 21.54 -23.37
N THR A 18 -21.52 20.73 -22.38
CA THR A 18 -22.34 21.18 -21.25
C THR A 18 -21.45 21.24 -20.02
N THR A 19 -21.52 22.37 -19.31
CA THR A 19 -20.57 22.90 -18.31
C THR A 19 -20.51 22.13 -16.99
N THR A 20 -20.80 20.83 -16.98
CA THR A 20 -20.62 19.96 -15.80
C THR A 20 -20.11 18.62 -16.28
N GLY A 21 -18.84 18.31 -15.99
CA GLY A 21 -18.10 17.12 -16.44
C GLY A 21 -18.64 15.79 -15.90
N ARG A 22 -19.85 15.41 -16.33
CA ARG A 22 -20.46 14.10 -16.14
C ARG A 22 -20.93 13.59 -17.48
N SER A 23 -20.23 12.59 -18.02
CA SER A 23 -20.71 11.80 -19.15
C SER A 23 -21.77 10.83 -18.64
N MET A 24 -23.03 11.28 -18.60
CA MET A 24 -24.17 10.42 -18.29
C MET A 24 -24.70 9.83 -19.59
N TRP A 25 -24.53 8.53 -19.79
CA TRP A 25 -25.14 7.82 -20.91
C TRP A 25 -26.62 7.58 -20.60
N ARG A 26 -27.51 8.46 -21.10
CA ARG A 26 -28.96 8.22 -21.12
C ARG A 26 -29.43 7.96 -22.55
N PRO A 27 -30.18 6.88 -22.82
CA PRO A 27 -30.84 6.71 -24.11
C PRO A 27 -32.08 7.61 -24.17
N GLY A 28 -32.00 8.69 -24.95
CA GLY A 28 -33.16 9.50 -25.33
C GLY A 28 -33.75 8.97 -26.63
N SER A 29 -34.94 8.36 -26.57
CA SER A 29 -35.68 7.89 -27.73
C SER A 29 -36.73 8.92 -28.16
N THR A 30 -36.61 9.42 -29.40
CA THR A 30 -37.75 9.97 -30.16
C THR A 30 -37.40 9.92 -31.66
N GLY A 31 -38.08 9.05 -32.42
CA GLY A 31 -37.96 8.97 -33.89
C GLY A 31 -37.79 7.54 -34.43
N PRO A 32 -38.47 7.14 -35.52
CA PRO A 32 -38.92 5.77 -35.70
C PRO A 32 -37.87 4.84 -36.32
N ARG A 33 -37.83 3.61 -35.77
CA ARG A 33 -37.20 2.40 -36.32
C ARG A 33 -35.75 2.58 -36.79
N SER A 34 -34.87 2.92 -35.86
CA SER A 34 -33.49 2.40 -35.95
C SER A 34 -33.54 0.91 -35.62
N VAL A 35 -33.18 0.08 -36.59
CA VAL A 35 -32.79 -1.31 -36.35
C VAL A 35 -31.73 -1.27 -35.24
N GLN A 36 -32.06 -1.75 -34.05
CA GLN A 36 -31.07 -1.96 -33.01
C GLN A 36 -30.07 -2.97 -33.59
N PRO A 37 -28.77 -2.65 -33.70
CA PRO A 37 -27.80 -3.70 -33.88
C PRO A 37 -27.90 -4.60 -32.64
N PRO A 38 -27.77 -5.93 -32.78
CA PRO A 38 -27.66 -6.81 -31.62
C PRO A 38 -26.51 -6.27 -30.77
N PHE A 39 -26.70 -6.17 -29.46
CA PHE A 39 -25.72 -5.69 -28.49
C PHE A 39 -24.33 -6.29 -28.80
N GLY A 40 -23.56 -5.58 -29.61
CA GLY A 40 -22.20 -5.94 -29.94
C GLY A 40 -21.42 -5.70 -28.67
N ALA A 41 -20.77 -6.76 -28.17
CA ALA A 41 -19.89 -6.73 -27.01
C ALA A 41 -19.21 -5.36 -26.92
N THR A 42 -19.58 -4.57 -25.91
CA THR A 42 -19.00 -3.26 -25.66
C THR A 42 -17.54 -3.51 -25.35
N ARG A 43 -16.70 -3.54 -26.39
CA ARG A 43 -15.28 -3.85 -26.25
C ARG A 43 -14.68 -2.76 -25.38
N CYS A 44 -14.13 -3.17 -24.23
CA CYS A 44 -13.46 -2.26 -23.32
C CYS A 44 -12.42 -1.43 -24.10
N PRO A 45 -12.46 -0.08 -24.02
CA PRO A 45 -11.55 0.76 -24.78
C PRO A 45 -10.07 0.46 -24.44
N PRO A 46 -9.13 0.63 -25.39
CA PRO A 46 -7.72 0.29 -25.19
C PRO A 46 -7.06 0.94 -23.96
N GLU A 47 -7.41 2.19 -23.64
CA GLU A 47 -6.90 2.95 -22.50
C GLU A 47 -7.30 2.33 -21.16
N PHE A 48 -8.54 1.87 -21.04
CA PHE A 48 -9.03 1.17 -19.85
C PHE A 48 -8.34 -0.19 -19.69
N ARG A 49 -8.12 -0.91 -20.78
CA ARG A 49 -7.38 -2.18 -20.75
C ARG A 49 -5.91 -2.00 -20.34
N ARG A 50 -5.28 -0.90 -20.77
CA ARG A 50 -3.92 -0.55 -20.35
C ARG A 50 -3.86 -0.26 -18.85
N ARG A 51 -4.73 0.63 -18.35
CA ARG A 51 -4.78 0.97 -16.92
C ARG A 51 -5.16 -0.24 -16.05
N ALA A 52 -6.09 -1.07 -16.51
CA ALA A 52 -6.44 -2.33 -15.84
C ALA A 52 -5.26 -3.29 -15.75
N ARG A 53 -4.41 -3.37 -16.80
CA ARG A 53 -3.19 -4.18 -16.78
C ARG A 53 -2.18 -3.66 -15.77
N GLU A 54 -1.92 -2.35 -15.76
CA GLU A 54 -1.02 -1.71 -14.79
C GLU A 54 -1.48 -1.90 -13.34
N ALA A 55 -2.79 -1.81 -13.09
CA ALA A 55 -3.38 -2.13 -11.80
C ALA A 55 -3.23 -3.63 -11.46
N HIS A 56 -3.62 -4.52 -12.39
CA HIS A 56 -3.51 -5.96 -12.21
C HIS A 56 -2.08 -6.40 -11.88
N ASP A 57 -1.07 -5.87 -12.58
CA ASP A 57 0.33 -6.19 -12.36
C ASP A 57 0.79 -5.77 -10.95
N ARG A 58 0.29 -4.65 -10.42
CA ARG A 58 0.53 -4.26 -9.02
C ARG A 58 -0.07 -5.25 -8.03
N PHE A 59 -1.29 -5.75 -8.25
CA PHE A 59 -1.89 -6.80 -7.41
C PHE A 59 -1.11 -8.11 -7.50
N GLN A 60 -0.69 -8.52 -8.71
CA GLN A 60 0.09 -9.74 -8.93
C GLN A 60 1.46 -9.69 -8.26
N LYS A 61 2.06 -8.51 -8.12
CA LYS A 61 3.27 -8.33 -7.31
C LYS A 61 2.97 -8.31 -5.81
N PHE A 62 1.93 -7.59 -5.41
CA PHE A 62 1.60 -7.38 -4.00
C PHE A 62 1.16 -8.67 -3.29
N LEU A 63 0.28 -9.48 -3.90
CA LEU A 63 -0.28 -10.67 -3.27
C LEU A 63 0.79 -11.72 -2.87
N PRO A 64 1.75 -12.10 -3.72
CA PRO A 64 2.81 -13.03 -3.36
C PRO A 64 3.79 -12.48 -2.33
N ASP A 65 4.20 -11.21 -2.47
CA ASP A 65 5.17 -10.56 -1.57
C ASP A 65 4.68 -10.57 -0.12
N TRP A 66 3.37 -10.52 0.07
CA TRP A 66 2.74 -10.33 1.37
C TRP A 66 1.80 -11.44 1.80
N ARG A 67 1.82 -12.58 1.09
CA ARG A 67 0.92 -13.72 1.32
C ARG A 67 0.87 -14.22 2.77
N HIS A 68 1.95 -14.06 3.53
CA HIS A 68 2.06 -14.55 4.90
C HIS A 68 1.54 -13.57 5.94
N GLU A 69 1.34 -12.31 5.55
CA GLU A 69 0.89 -11.24 6.43
C GLU A 69 -0.58 -10.87 6.21
N LEU A 70 -1.12 -11.18 5.02
CA LEU A 70 -2.53 -10.90 4.71
C LEU A 70 -3.46 -11.88 5.43
N THR A 71 -4.52 -11.35 6.03
CA THR A 71 -5.63 -12.14 6.57
C THR A 71 -6.36 -12.87 5.44
N GLN A 72 -7.15 -13.89 5.80
CA GLN A 72 -7.94 -14.60 4.80
C GLN A 72 -8.97 -13.69 4.11
N ALA A 73 -9.58 -12.75 4.85
CA ALA A 73 -10.53 -11.79 4.31
C ALA A 73 -9.84 -10.79 3.36
N GLU A 74 -8.67 -10.25 3.75
CA GLU A 74 -7.87 -9.37 2.89
C GLU A 74 -7.49 -10.07 1.58
N LYS A 75 -7.00 -11.31 1.66
CA LYS A 75 -6.65 -12.12 0.48
C LYS A 75 -7.83 -12.29 -0.47
N ALA A 76 -9.02 -12.57 0.06
CA ALA A 76 -10.21 -12.79 -0.75
C ALA A 76 -10.56 -11.53 -1.56
N VAL A 77 -10.66 -10.37 -0.91
CA VAL A 77 -11.02 -9.11 -1.59
C VAL A 77 -9.96 -8.68 -2.61
N LEU A 78 -8.68 -8.80 -2.26
CA LEU A 78 -7.58 -8.44 -3.16
C LEU A 78 -7.50 -9.38 -4.37
N ALA A 79 -7.70 -10.69 -4.17
CA ALA A 79 -7.71 -11.67 -5.25
C ALA A 79 -8.94 -11.49 -6.17
N GLU A 80 -10.12 -11.24 -5.61
CA GLU A 80 -11.32 -10.93 -6.39
C GLU A 80 -11.12 -9.68 -7.25
N THR A 81 -10.56 -8.62 -6.66
CA THR A 81 -10.25 -7.38 -7.40
C THR A 81 -9.27 -7.66 -8.55
N ALA A 82 -8.22 -8.45 -8.31
CA ALA A 82 -7.29 -8.85 -9.35
C ALA A 82 -7.98 -9.64 -10.48
N THR A 83 -8.86 -10.59 -10.16
CA THR A 83 -9.64 -11.34 -11.16
C THR A 83 -10.53 -10.43 -12.00
N VAL A 84 -11.22 -9.45 -11.39
CA VAL A 84 -12.04 -8.49 -12.13
C VAL A 84 -11.18 -7.62 -13.05
N LEU A 85 -10.01 -7.17 -12.60
CA LEU A 85 -9.07 -6.43 -13.46
C LEU A 85 -8.59 -7.28 -14.65
N GLU A 86 -8.34 -8.58 -14.44
CA GLU A 86 -7.96 -9.49 -15.52
C GLU A 86 -9.07 -9.65 -16.59
N GLN A 87 -10.34 -9.71 -16.18
CA GLN A 87 -11.48 -9.71 -17.10
C GLN A 87 -11.48 -8.44 -17.96
N VAL A 88 -11.26 -7.28 -17.34
CA VAL A 88 -11.14 -6.00 -18.07
C VAL A 88 -9.97 -6.05 -19.07
N VAL A 89 -8.82 -6.60 -18.68
CA VAL A 89 -7.66 -6.77 -19.58
C VAL A 89 -8.01 -7.64 -20.80
N ARG A 90 -8.82 -8.68 -20.62
CA ARG A 90 -9.34 -9.54 -21.70
C ARG A 90 -10.40 -8.85 -22.57
N GLY A 91 -10.85 -7.66 -22.17
CA GLY A 91 -11.82 -6.84 -22.91
C GLY A 91 -13.26 -7.07 -22.49
N GLU A 92 -13.49 -7.79 -21.39
CA GLU A 92 -14.81 -8.01 -20.81
C GLU A 92 -15.24 -6.73 -20.06
N ALA A 93 -16.49 -6.30 -20.29
CA ALA A 93 -17.05 -5.15 -19.60
C ALA A 93 -17.63 -5.61 -18.25
N PRO A 94 -17.13 -5.10 -17.11
CA PRO A 94 -17.71 -5.41 -15.82
C PRO A 94 -19.11 -4.79 -15.73
N GLY A 95 -19.99 -5.37 -14.90
CA GLY A 95 -21.33 -4.83 -14.66
C GLY A 95 -21.37 -3.46 -13.96
N ARG A 96 -20.20 -2.85 -13.68
CA ARG A 96 -20.00 -1.54 -13.04
C ARG A 96 -19.20 -0.60 -13.93
N SER A 97 -19.24 0.70 -13.60
CA SER A 97 -18.42 1.73 -14.25
C SER A 97 -16.93 1.34 -14.21
N LEU A 98 -16.27 1.35 -15.38
CA LEU A 98 -14.85 1.03 -15.53
C LEU A 98 -13.95 2.02 -14.81
N ASP A 99 -14.26 3.32 -14.87
CA ASP A 99 -13.51 4.35 -14.14
C ASP A 99 -13.55 4.10 -12.64
N THR A 100 -14.75 3.85 -12.11
CA THR A 100 -14.96 3.58 -10.69
C THR A 100 -14.22 2.34 -10.23
N LEU A 101 -14.24 1.25 -11.02
CA LEU A 101 -13.47 0.04 -10.72
C LEU A 101 -11.97 0.31 -10.60
N LEU A 102 -11.40 1.07 -11.54
CA LEU A 102 -9.96 1.33 -11.57
C LEU A 102 -9.54 2.25 -10.43
N ASP A 103 -10.33 3.28 -10.14
CA ASP A 103 -10.10 4.18 -9.01
C ASP A 103 -10.22 3.43 -7.67
N GLU A 104 -11.23 2.56 -7.52
CA GLU A 104 -11.40 1.73 -6.33
C GLU A 104 -10.23 0.74 -6.15
N ALA A 105 -9.72 0.15 -7.22
CA ALA A 105 -8.58 -0.75 -7.16
C ALA A 105 -7.28 -0.04 -6.73
N ASP A 106 -7.06 1.18 -7.22
CA ASP A 106 -5.95 2.03 -6.82
C ASP A 106 -6.02 2.38 -5.33
N VAL A 107 -7.18 2.89 -4.91
CA VAL A 107 -7.46 3.27 -3.51
C VAL A 107 -7.34 2.06 -2.59
N LEU A 108 -7.79 0.88 -3.01
CA LEU A 108 -7.71 -0.33 -2.21
C LEU A 108 -6.25 -0.72 -1.87
N LEU A 109 -5.36 -0.73 -2.86
CA LEU A 109 -3.94 -1.04 -2.62
C LEU A 109 -3.26 0.02 -1.76
N GLU A 110 -3.56 1.29 -1.99
CA GLU A 110 -3.04 2.38 -1.17
C GLU A 110 -3.46 2.23 0.29
N ARG A 111 -4.76 2.03 0.54
CA ARG A 111 -5.29 1.80 1.88
C ARG A 111 -4.63 0.59 2.53
N GLN A 112 -4.45 -0.50 1.79
CA GLN A 112 -3.81 -1.69 2.33
C GLN A 112 -2.35 -1.44 2.71
N GLN A 113 -1.61 -0.65 1.96
CA GLN A 113 -0.24 -0.26 2.33
C GLN A 113 -0.23 0.63 3.58
N ASN A 114 -1.13 1.62 3.66
CA ASN A 114 -1.25 2.52 4.80
C ASN A 114 -1.59 1.78 6.08
N ILE A 115 -2.60 0.89 6.04
CA ILE A 115 -3.01 0.05 7.17
C ILE A 115 -1.84 -0.75 7.72
N ARG A 116 -1.02 -1.32 6.83
CA ARG A 116 0.10 -2.17 7.23
C ARG A 116 1.25 -1.38 7.80
N TRP A 117 1.54 -0.23 7.21
CA TRP A 117 2.50 0.71 7.78
C TRP A 117 2.05 1.12 9.19
N ALA A 118 0.79 1.53 9.36
CA ALA A 118 0.24 1.90 10.66
C ALA A 118 0.24 0.73 11.66
N SER A 119 -0.07 -0.50 11.22
CA SER A 119 0.03 -1.69 12.08
C SER A 119 1.46 -1.88 12.59
N ALA A 120 2.47 -1.76 11.71
CA ALA A 120 3.86 -1.85 12.13
C ALA A 120 4.26 -0.72 13.11
N LEU A 121 3.86 0.52 12.85
CA LEU A 121 4.15 1.64 13.76
C LEU A 121 3.48 1.48 15.12
N SER A 122 2.18 1.17 15.14
CA SER A 122 1.38 0.98 16.36
C SER A 122 1.88 -0.19 17.21
N TYR A 123 2.62 -1.14 16.62
CA TYR A 123 3.39 -2.14 17.35
C TYR A 123 4.74 -1.61 17.84
N ARG A 124 5.57 -1.09 16.94
CA ARG A 124 6.98 -0.78 17.23
C ARG A 124 7.17 0.39 18.19
N TYR A 125 6.31 1.40 18.14
CA TYR A 125 6.42 2.55 19.05
C TYR A 125 6.24 2.12 20.52
N PRO A 126 5.12 1.47 20.91
CA PRO A 126 4.97 0.95 22.26
C PRO A 126 6.02 -0.09 22.67
N GLU A 127 6.54 -0.87 21.73
CA GLU A 127 7.52 -1.92 22.03
C GLU A 127 8.92 -1.36 22.33
N HIS A 128 9.36 -0.34 21.57
CA HIS A 128 10.76 0.08 21.59
C HIS A 128 11.01 1.44 22.23
N VAL A 129 10.00 2.30 22.34
CA VAL A 129 10.17 3.68 22.81
C VAL A 129 9.05 4.15 23.75
N ALA A 130 8.35 3.23 24.43
CA ALA A 130 7.25 3.58 25.34
C ALA A 130 7.62 4.65 26.37
N ASP A 131 8.80 4.53 27.00
CA ASP A 131 9.26 5.45 28.05
C ASP A 131 9.55 6.88 27.54
N LEU A 132 9.60 7.06 26.22
CA LEU A 132 9.84 8.34 25.57
C LEU A 132 8.58 8.99 25.02
N MET A 133 7.44 8.30 25.06
CA MET A 133 6.19 8.77 24.50
C MET A 133 5.34 9.47 25.56
N PRO A 134 4.59 10.52 25.19
CA PRO A 134 3.47 10.97 26.01
C PRO A 134 2.50 9.80 26.26
N GLN A 135 2.05 9.65 27.51
CA GLN A 135 1.19 8.53 27.92
C GLN A 135 -0.07 8.40 27.05
N GLU A 136 -0.68 9.53 26.68
CA GLU A 136 -1.86 9.57 25.81
C GLU A 136 -1.58 8.96 24.43
N ASP A 137 -0.47 9.33 23.80
CA ASP A 137 -0.07 8.81 22.48
C ASP A 137 0.30 7.31 22.56
N LEU A 138 0.93 6.88 23.67
CA LEU A 138 1.25 5.47 23.90
C LEU A 138 -0.01 4.61 24.02
N GLU A 139 -0.99 5.05 24.79
CA GLU A 139 -2.28 4.37 24.93
C GLU A 139 -3.06 4.38 23.62
N ALA A 140 -3.06 5.50 22.89
CA ALA A 140 -3.67 5.60 21.58
C ALA A 140 -3.06 4.59 20.58
N MET A 141 -1.73 4.52 20.48
CA MET A 141 -1.04 3.55 19.62
C MET A 141 -1.42 2.10 19.97
N ARG A 142 -1.48 1.76 21.26
CA ARG A 142 -1.90 0.41 21.70
C ARG A 142 -3.34 0.09 21.32
N ARG A 143 -4.27 1.05 21.47
CA ARG A 143 -5.67 0.88 21.04
C ARG A 143 -5.78 0.73 19.53
N HIS A 144 -5.16 1.63 18.77
CA HIS A 144 -5.18 1.60 17.31
C HIS A 144 -4.60 0.31 16.73
N ARG A 145 -3.59 -0.29 17.38
CA ARG A 145 -3.08 -1.62 16.98
C ARG A 145 -4.19 -2.67 16.99
N THR A 146 -4.97 -2.72 18.07
CA THR A 146 -6.11 -3.65 18.19
C THR A 146 -7.20 -3.33 17.18
N ASP A 147 -7.54 -2.05 17.02
CA ASP A 147 -8.59 -1.63 16.08
C ASP A 147 -8.22 -1.92 14.62
N ILE A 148 -6.94 -1.74 14.25
CA ILE A 148 -6.42 -2.13 12.94
C ILE A 148 -6.55 -3.63 12.74
N GLU A 149 -6.16 -4.45 13.72
CA GLU A 149 -6.28 -5.91 13.61
C GLU A 149 -7.73 -6.33 13.38
N VAL A 150 -8.68 -5.75 14.12
CA VAL A 150 -10.12 -5.99 13.93
C VAL A 150 -10.57 -5.59 12.52
N ALA A 151 -10.19 -4.40 12.04
CA ALA A 151 -10.53 -3.95 10.69
C ALA A 151 -9.96 -4.88 9.60
N ARG A 152 -8.73 -5.35 9.77
CA ARG A 152 -8.06 -6.29 8.85
C ARG A 152 -8.71 -7.66 8.84
N GLN A 153 -9.17 -8.17 9.98
CA GLN A 153 -9.90 -9.43 10.06
C GLN A 153 -11.25 -9.35 9.34
N ALA A 154 -11.89 -8.18 9.36
CA ALA A 154 -13.14 -7.91 8.65
C ALA A 154 -12.95 -7.46 7.19
N ALA A 155 -11.71 -7.25 6.73
CA ALA A 155 -11.39 -6.59 5.45
C ALA A 155 -12.08 -5.21 5.28
N ASP A 156 -12.25 -4.48 6.38
CA ASP A 156 -12.78 -3.11 6.38
C ASP A 156 -11.64 -2.11 6.12
N PHE A 157 -11.27 -1.98 4.85
CA PHE A 157 -10.15 -1.13 4.43
C PHE A 157 -10.41 0.37 4.64
N GLU A 158 -11.68 0.80 4.64
CA GLU A 158 -12.01 2.21 4.88
C GLU A 158 -11.79 2.56 6.35
N ARG A 159 -12.34 1.77 7.27
CA ARG A 159 -12.12 1.97 8.71
C ARG A 159 -10.65 1.83 9.05
N GLY A 160 -10.00 0.79 8.53
CA GLY A 160 -8.56 0.58 8.74
C GLY A 160 -7.72 1.77 8.28
N HIS A 161 -8.04 2.37 7.14
CA HIS A 161 -7.32 3.54 6.65
C HIS A 161 -7.52 4.78 7.53
N LYS A 162 -8.73 5.04 8.03
CA LYS A 162 -8.98 6.15 8.97
C LYS A 162 -8.13 6.00 10.24
N ILE A 163 -8.06 4.79 10.80
CA ILE A 163 -7.20 4.51 11.95
C ILE A 163 -5.72 4.66 11.58
N ALA A 164 -5.33 4.26 10.36
CA ALA A 164 -3.97 4.43 9.88
C ALA A 164 -3.56 5.91 9.82
N ASP A 165 -4.45 6.80 9.38
CA ASP A 165 -4.21 8.24 9.35
C ASP A 165 -4.00 8.81 10.76
N GLU A 166 -4.75 8.32 11.76
CA GLU A 166 -4.58 8.68 13.17
C GLU A 166 -3.21 8.24 13.69
N VAL A 167 -2.78 7.01 13.38
CA VAL A 167 -1.44 6.51 13.71
C VAL A 167 -0.34 7.35 13.05
N MET A 168 -0.53 7.74 11.78
CA MET A 168 0.42 8.60 11.08
C MET A 168 0.48 10.01 11.66
N SER A 169 -0.67 10.54 12.11
CA SER A 169 -0.75 11.81 12.84
C SER A 169 0.02 11.76 14.16
N ILE A 170 -0.14 10.70 14.96
CA ILE A 170 0.67 10.47 16.17
C ILE A 170 2.16 10.42 15.81
N ARG A 171 2.55 9.62 14.81
CA ARG A 171 3.94 9.53 14.32
C ARG A 171 4.50 10.89 13.92
N HIS A 172 3.69 11.77 13.32
CA HIS A 172 4.12 13.10 12.94
C HIS A 172 4.36 13.98 14.18
N ARG A 173 3.44 13.97 15.16
CA ARG A 173 3.59 14.72 16.42
C ARG A 173 4.81 14.30 17.24
N LEU A 174 5.08 13.00 17.29
CA LEU A 174 6.25 12.42 17.98
C LEU A 174 7.59 12.80 17.34
N GLY A 175 7.57 13.29 16.09
CA GLY A 175 8.73 13.81 15.40
C GLY A 175 9.62 12.74 14.76
N THR A 176 10.49 13.23 13.86
CA THR A 176 11.37 12.38 13.04
C THR A 176 12.46 11.70 13.87
N ASP A 177 12.97 12.34 14.92
CA ASP A 177 14.08 11.77 15.70
C ASP A 177 13.61 10.56 16.51
N LEU A 178 12.44 10.63 17.16
CA LEU A 178 11.89 9.48 17.86
C LEU A 178 11.55 8.33 16.88
N PHE A 179 11.09 8.65 15.68
CA PHE A 179 10.91 7.67 14.61
C PHE A 179 12.23 6.95 14.24
N ARG A 180 13.35 7.68 14.13
CA ARG A 180 14.67 7.08 13.84
C ARG A 180 15.16 6.21 14.99
N VAL A 181 15.03 6.68 16.23
CA VAL A 181 15.36 5.91 17.44
C VAL A 181 14.57 4.60 17.47
N MET A 182 13.24 4.67 17.31
CA MET A 182 12.37 3.50 17.26
C MET A 182 12.80 2.51 16.18
N ASN A 183 13.08 2.97 14.96
CA ASN A 183 13.48 2.05 13.89
C ASN A 183 14.83 1.40 14.14
N ALA A 184 15.83 2.15 14.63
CA ALA A 184 17.13 1.57 14.96
C ALA A 184 17.01 0.45 15.99
N LEU A 185 16.29 0.71 17.09
CA LEU A 185 16.01 -0.29 18.13
C LEU A 185 15.25 -1.50 17.57
N SER A 186 14.25 -1.26 16.73
CA SER A 186 13.48 -2.34 16.09
C SER A 186 14.32 -3.21 15.14
N PHE A 187 15.23 -2.63 14.37
CA PHE A 187 16.15 -3.40 13.53
C PHE A 187 17.13 -4.22 14.36
N ALA A 188 17.64 -3.65 15.45
CA ALA A 188 18.52 -4.37 16.36
C ALA A 188 17.81 -5.54 17.05
N SER A 189 16.53 -5.41 17.43
CA SER A 189 15.80 -6.48 18.11
C SER A 189 15.45 -7.67 17.20
N HIS A 190 15.38 -7.46 15.88
CA HIS A 190 14.95 -8.48 14.91
C HIS A 190 16.10 -9.04 14.04
N ASN A 191 17.37 -8.90 14.47
CA ASN A 191 18.56 -9.30 13.70
C ASN A 191 18.60 -8.68 12.30
N GLY A 192 18.04 -7.47 12.13
CA GLY A 192 17.98 -6.77 10.85
C GLY A 192 19.29 -6.11 10.42
N VAL A 193 20.34 -6.24 11.24
CA VAL A 193 21.68 -5.68 11.02
C VAL A 193 22.75 -6.66 11.51
N ASN A 194 24.01 -6.42 11.15
CA ASN A 194 25.11 -7.23 11.66
C ASN A 194 25.25 -7.12 13.19
N ALA A 195 25.83 -8.15 13.81
CA ALA A 195 25.92 -8.30 15.26
C ALA A 195 26.63 -7.13 15.96
N ALA A 196 27.65 -6.53 15.33
CA ALA A 196 28.38 -5.41 15.92
C ALA A 196 27.50 -4.15 15.98
N LEU A 197 26.75 -3.84 14.92
CA LEU A 197 25.82 -2.72 14.89
C LEU A 197 24.64 -2.95 15.84
N GLN A 198 24.11 -4.18 15.89
CA GLN A 198 23.07 -4.58 16.83
C GLN A 198 23.50 -4.31 18.29
N GLN A 199 24.71 -4.75 18.68
CA GLN A 199 25.23 -4.54 20.03
C GLN A 199 25.37 -3.04 20.38
N ARG A 200 25.88 -2.22 19.44
CA ARG A 200 26.03 -0.77 19.64
C ARG A 200 24.67 -0.09 19.84
N ILE A 201 23.65 -0.49 19.07
CA ILE A 201 22.29 0.05 19.19
C ILE A 201 21.69 -0.37 20.52
N GLN A 202 21.80 -1.65 20.90
CA GLN A 202 21.26 -2.13 22.18
C GLN A 202 21.88 -1.40 23.37
N GLN A 203 23.21 -1.25 23.39
CA GLN A 203 23.91 -0.51 24.45
C GLN A 203 23.45 0.95 24.56
N ALA A 204 23.25 1.61 23.42
CA ALA A 204 22.74 2.98 23.42
C ALA A 204 21.27 3.04 23.88
N GLY A 205 20.46 2.04 23.53
CA GLY A 205 19.08 1.88 24.00
C GLY A 205 18.99 1.67 25.51
N ASP A 206 19.79 0.77 26.06
CA ASP A 206 19.84 0.51 27.51
C ASP A 206 20.27 1.78 28.27
N GLY A 207 21.25 2.52 27.74
CA GLY A 207 21.68 3.80 28.30
C GLY A 207 20.60 4.88 28.25
N LEU A 208 19.81 4.92 27.17
CA LEU A 208 18.66 5.80 27.03
C LEU A 208 17.59 5.50 28.09
N THR A 209 17.18 4.24 28.22
CA THR A 209 16.19 3.81 29.22
C THR A 209 16.63 4.16 30.63
N GLU A 210 17.90 3.90 30.96
CA GLU A 210 18.45 4.18 32.28
C GLU A 210 18.58 5.69 32.57
N ALA A 211 18.85 6.51 31.56
CA ALA A 211 18.87 7.96 31.71
C ALA A 211 17.47 8.52 31.98
N VAL A 212 16.46 8.06 31.22
CA VAL A 212 15.05 8.44 31.42
C VAL A 212 14.58 8.05 32.81
N ARG A 213 14.86 6.81 33.24
CA ARG A 213 14.48 6.31 34.57
C ARG A 213 15.05 7.15 35.72
N ARG A 214 16.23 7.74 35.53
CA ARG A 214 16.90 8.61 36.51
C ARG A 214 16.52 10.09 36.39
N GLY A 215 15.71 10.47 35.40
CA GLY A 215 15.41 11.88 35.09
C GLY A 215 16.61 12.65 34.53
N ASP A 216 17.62 11.96 33.99
CA ASP A 216 18.80 12.56 33.36
C ASP A 216 18.49 12.92 31.90
N PHE A 217 17.94 14.12 31.70
CA PHE A 217 17.55 14.60 30.38
C PHE A 217 18.74 14.78 29.44
N ALA A 218 19.90 15.24 29.94
CA ALA A 218 21.09 15.42 29.13
C ALA A 218 21.65 14.08 28.66
N GLY A 219 21.68 13.08 29.54
CA GLY A 219 22.05 11.71 29.19
C GLY A 219 21.08 11.08 28.19
N ALA A 220 19.77 11.29 28.37
CA ALA A 220 18.75 10.78 27.46
C ALA A 220 18.89 11.39 26.06
N ASP A 221 19.12 12.70 25.94
CA ASP A 221 19.30 13.36 24.65
C ASP A 221 20.60 12.95 23.96
N ALA A 222 21.71 12.81 24.70
CA ALA A 222 22.95 12.27 24.15
C ALA A 222 22.79 10.83 23.61
N ALA A 223 22.03 9.99 24.33
CA ALA A 223 21.73 8.63 23.89
C ALA A 223 20.83 8.62 22.64
N LYS A 224 19.79 9.47 22.57
CA LYS A 224 18.96 9.63 21.36
C LYS A 224 19.77 10.07 20.15
N SER A 225 20.66 11.05 20.31
CA SER A 225 21.54 11.50 19.22
C SER A 225 22.43 10.36 18.74
N ARG A 226 23.05 9.61 19.65
CA ARG A 226 23.88 8.44 19.29
C ARG A 226 23.07 7.37 18.54
N ILE A 227 21.86 7.05 18.98
CA ILE A 227 21.00 6.07 18.28
C ILE A 227 20.61 6.59 16.90
N THR A 228 20.34 7.90 16.78
CA THR A 228 20.02 8.54 15.50
C THR A 228 21.18 8.46 14.51
N ASP A 229 22.42 8.61 14.97
CA ASP A 229 23.61 8.42 14.14
C ASP A 229 23.76 6.95 13.72
N LEU A 230 23.57 6.01 14.67
CA LEU A 230 23.58 4.57 14.38
C LEU A 230 22.49 4.18 13.38
N TYR A 231 21.34 4.87 13.37
CA TYR A 231 20.30 4.63 12.37
C TYR A 231 20.79 4.92 10.94
N GLN A 232 21.69 5.88 10.75
CA GLN A 232 22.29 6.11 9.42
C GLN A 232 23.19 4.95 9.00
N ASP A 233 23.91 4.34 9.94
CA ASP A 233 24.68 3.13 9.69
C ASP A 233 23.76 1.94 9.37
N VAL A 234 22.59 1.82 10.05
CA VAL A 234 21.55 0.83 9.71
C VAL A 234 21.09 1.02 8.27
N ARG A 235 20.77 2.25 7.88
CA ARG A 235 20.34 2.57 6.51
C ARG A 235 21.39 2.20 5.47
N ARG A 236 22.64 2.58 5.70
CA ARG A 236 23.76 2.22 4.81
C ARG A 236 23.89 0.70 4.69
N ALA A 237 23.83 -0.03 5.80
CA ALA A 237 23.90 -1.48 5.80
C ALA A 237 22.74 -2.13 5.03
N LEU A 238 21.53 -1.58 5.11
CA LEU A 238 20.37 -2.06 4.35
C LEU A 238 20.49 -1.75 2.85
N ASP A 239 21.01 -0.59 2.49
CA ASP A 239 21.24 -0.20 1.08
C ASP A 239 22.38 -1.02 0.45
N GLU A 240 23.40 -1.39 1.23
CA GLU A 240 24.51 -2.28 0.83
C GLU A 240 24.11 -3.76 0.83
N PHE A 241 23.04 -4.13 1.55
CA PHE A 241 22.55 -5.49 1.61
C PHE A 241 21.88 -5.87 0.28
N SER A 242 22.65 -6.51 -0.60
CA SER A 242 22.08 -7.35 -1.65
C SER A 242 21.57 -8.64 -0.99
N PRO A 243 20.25 -8.92 -1.00
CA PRO A 243 19.78 -10.21 -0.52
C PRO A 243 20.49 -11.30 -1.33
N PRO A 244 20.99 -12.39 -0.70
CA PRO A 244 21.60 -13.47 -1.44
C PRO A 244 20.62 -13.93 -2.51
N GLU A 245 21.08 -14.03 -3.78
CA GLU A 245 20.29 -14.63 -4.85
C GLU A 245 19.69 -15.92 -4.31
N ARG A 246 18.36 -16.00 -4.26
CA ARG A 246 17.67 -17.24 -3.93
C ARG A 246 17.98 -18.21 -5.06
N LYS A 247 19.09 -18.94 -4.96
CA LYS A 247 19.32 -20.16 -5.74
C LYS A 247 18.25 -21.14 -5.30
N THR A 248 17.14 -21.16 -6.03
CA THR A 248 16.18 -22.27 -5.98
C THR A 248 16.95 -23.53 -6.34
N VAL A 249 17.43 -24.24 -5.32
CA VAL A 249 17.90 -25.61 -5.48
C VAL A 249 16.65 -26.42 -5.79
N HIS A 250 16.44 -26.70 -7.07
CA HIS A 250 15.44 -27.69 -7.46
C HIS A 250 15.92 -29.05 -6.92
N PRO A 251 15.13 -29.73 -6.06
CA PRO A 251 15.47 -31.07 -5.65
C PRO A 251 15.54 -31.94 -6.91
N ARG A 252 16.73 -32.47 -7.17
CA ARG A 252 16.99 -33.39 -8.28
C ARG A 252 16.05 -34.57 -8.12
N LYS A 253 15.15 -34.78 -9.11
CA LYS A 253 14.33 -36.00 -9.18
C LYS A 253 15.29 -37.20 -9.11
N MET A 254 15.17 -38.00 -8.04
CA MET A 254 15.74 -39.34 -8.06
C MET A 254 14.87 -40.19 -8.96
N ALA A 255 15.52 -40.81 -9.95
CA ALA A 255 14.94 -41.73 -10.91
C ALA A 255 14.69 -43.10 -10.26
#